data_AF-A0A2L2TC22-F1
#
_entry.id   AF-A0A2L2TC22-F1
#
_cell.length_a   1.000
_cell.length_b   1.000
_cell.length_c   1.000
_cell.angle_alpha   90.00
_cell.angle_beta   90.00
_cell.angle_gamma   90.00
#
_symmetry.space_group_name_H-M   'P 1'
#
loop_
_entity.id
_entity.type
_entity.pdbx_description
1 polymer ?
#
loop_
_entity_poly.entity_id
_entity_poly.type
_entity_poly.pdbx_seq_one_letter_code
_entity_poly.pdbx_strand_id
1 'polypeptide(L)'
;MIRTWRDNAVKGVGQFGVVSTRQRLIKTITILIAFICLLTLWEFWSDLSFAYQRVTSSSLAQANAPSQTIHEPQFTGPTNQTTQFWADLLQQFYNAKPEGKKIRPPKSLSRDKFDPHGSTPQTDTDWLEVSDEEIDSLKENHETFIQGLRHLAPKLPFQPSTRGIVITSKGSAFGVAATAVLMLRHVGSILPVQLFLDSATEQELERCNDTLTDLQVQCLNMDDFLRLPDTTSIRKPRIQSYQYKVMSIIFSSFQDILFLDADAFPLRNPDHLFDVEPYKGSGLVTWPDFWLPTISPLFYKIAGVKMPNVTIDSRSSESGVMLYNKARHADSLLLAAYYNFYGPRFYYQLHSQGAWGSGDKETFMQSAYVLGNPFWQVKQPPELVTSEKINWGSGIWQADPEYDWKLRTERAKNMTTTSMRKRKQRLNEEDVKVTSTMFAHLNRVKFDMTHPMQILEDLAPEHPDGRITRLWGDDIGKVSDIAGYDLEKAIWEEAMKVNCARELMEECNKIRKYYEATFR
;
A
#
# COMPACT_ATOMS: atom_id res chain seq x y z
N MET A 1 -8.25 -42.61 -100.17
CA MET A 1 -9.33 -42.48 -99.17
C MET A 1 -8.75 -41.84 -97.91
N ILE A 2 -9.33 -40.69 -97.53
CA ILE A 2 -9.55 -40.20 -96.15
C ILE A 2 -8.26 -39.92 -95.33
N ARG A 3 -7.79 -38.65 -95.25
CA ARG A 3 -8.08 -37.64 -94.19
C ARG A 3 -7.40 -38.01 -92.85
N THR A 4 -6.73 -37.16 -92.05
CA THR A 4 -6.69 -35.69 -91.90
C THR A 4 -5.71 -35.35 -90.76
N TRP A 5 -4.91 -34.28 -90.94
CA TRP A 5 -4.75 -33.12 -90.02
C TRP A 5 -3.69 -33.06 -88.89
N ARG A 6 -2.82 -32.04 -89.08
CA ARG A 6 -2.44 -30.91 -88.20
C ARG A 6 -1.40 -31.06 -87.08
N ASP A 7 -0.24 -30.47 -87.36
CA ASP A 7 0.33 -29.24 -86.80
C ASP A 7 0.66 -29.08 -85.29
N ASN A 8 1.90 -28.58 -85.12
CA ASN A 8 2.43 -27.70 -84.06
C ASN A 8 2.92 -28.31 -82.74
N ALA A 9 4.22 -28.62 -82.72
CA ALA A 9 5.03 -28.78 -81.50
C ALA A 9 6.06 -27.65 -81.38
N VAL A 10 5.67 -26.50 -80.83
CA VAL A 10 6.59 -25.51 -80.25
C VAL A 10 5.94 -24.91 -78.99
N LYS A 11 6.76 -24.80 -77.93
CA LYS A 11 6.55 -24.12 -76.62
C LYS A 11 6.18 -25.05 -75.45
N GLY A 12 7.21 -25.56 -74.77
CA GLY A 12 7.05 -26.31 -73.51
C GLY A 12 8.23 -26.29 -72.54
N VAL A 13 9.20 -25.37 -72.67
CA VAL A 13 10.42 -25.39 -71.84
C VAL A 13 10.51 -24.23 -70.82
N GLY A 14 9.55 -23.31 -70.79
CA GLY A 14 9.59 -22.12 -69.91
C GLY A 14 8.88 -22.24 -68.55
N GLN A 15 8.03 -23.26 -68.32
CA GLN A 15 7.13 -23.27 -67.15
C GLN A 15 7.62 -24.09 -65.94
N PHE A 16 8.58 -25.00 -66.10
CA PHE A 16 9.06 -25.84 -64.99
C PHE A 16 10.01 -25.12 -64.03
N GLY A 17 10.74 -24.10 -64.48
CA GLY A 17 11.63 -23.29 -63.63
C GLY A 17 10.88 -22.40 -62.64
N VAL A 18 9.80 -21.75 -63.09
CA VAL A 18 9.06 -20.73 -62.30
C VAL A 18 8.25 -21.35 -61.15
N VAL A 19 7.73 -22.56 -61.34
CA VAL A 19 6.95 -23.28 -60.30
C VAL A 19 7.86 -23.76 -59.15
N SER A 20 9.07 -24.22 -59.46
CA SER A 20 10.07 -24.65 -58.47
C SER A 20 10.54 -23.47 -57.60
N THR A 21 10.77 -22.30 -58.19
CA THR A 21 11.22 -21.11 -57.47
C THR A 21 10.12 -20.55 -56.56
N ARG A 22 8.85 -20.57 -57.00
CA ARG A 22 7.69 -20.20 -56.16
C ARG A 22 7.51 -21.14 -54.98
N GLN A 23 7.66 -22.46 -55.17
CA GLN A 23 7.59 -23.42 -54.06
C GLN A 23 8.73 -23.26 -53.05
N ARG A 24 9.94 -22.93 -53.50
CA ARG A 24 11.06 -22.61 -52.59
C ARG A 24 10.81 -21.34 -51.80
N LEU A 25 10.29 -20.29 -52.44
CA LEU A 25 9.96 -19.02 -51.78
C LEU A 25 8.84 -19.17 -50.73
N ILE A 26 7.80 -19.95 -51.05
CA ILE A 26 6.72 -20.25 -50.10
C ILE A 26 7.29 -20.99 -48.89
N LYS A 27 8.13 -22.03 -49.10
CA LYS A 27 8.76 -22.77 -47.99
C LYS A 27 9.63 -21.88 -47.10
N THR A 28 10.44 -20.98 -47.67
CA THR A 28 11.25 -20.06 -46.85
C THR A 28 10.40 -19.06 -46.07
N ILE A 29 9.32 -18.55 -46.65
CA ILE A 29 8.39 -17.66 -45.94
C ILE A 29 7.68 -18.41 -44.80
N THR A 30 7.24 -19.65 -45.02
CA THR A 30 6.60 -20.46 -43.97
C THR A 30 7.56 -20.75 -42.82
N ILE A 31 8.83 -21.05 -43.11
CA ILE A 31 9.87 -21.25 -42.09
C ILE A 31 10.13 -19.96 -41.31
N LEU A 32 10.20 -18.82 -42.00
CA LEU A 32 10.41 -17.52 -41.34
C LEU A 32 9.24 -17.17 -40.40
N ILE A 33 8.00 -17.37 -40.85
CA ILE A 33 6.80 -17.15 -40.03
C ILE A 33 6.80 -18.11 -38.83
N ALA A 34 7.10 -19.39 -39.03
CA ALA A 34 7.19 -20.35 -37.93
C ALA A 34 8.28 -19.97 -36.92
N PHE A 35 9.43 -19.48 -37.39
CA PHE A 35 10.52 -19.02 -36.53
C PHE A 35 10.13 -17.76 -35.74
N ILE A 36 9.45 -16.79 -36.36
CA ILE A 36 8.93 -15.61 -35.68
C ILE A 36 7.89 -16.01 -34.64
N CYS A 37 6.96 -16.92 -34.96
CA CYS A 37 5.98 -17.42 -33.99
C CYS A 37 6.65 -18.19 -32.83
N LEU A 38 7.71 -18.94 -33.10
CA LEU A 38 8.47 -19.62 -32.04
C LEU A 38 9.25 -18.65 -31.16
N LEU A 39 9.79 -17.57 -31.72
CA LEU A 39 10.44 -16.50 -30.97
C LEU A 39 9.44 -15.73 -30.09
N THR A 40 8.27 -15.38 -30.62
CA THR A 40 7.24 -14.69 -29.81
C THR A 40 6.66 -15.62 -28.75
N LEU A 41 6.49 -16.92 -29.04
CA LEU A 41 6.12 -17.91 -28.04
C LEU A 41 7.21 -18.13 -27.00
N TRP A 42 8.49 -18.05 -27.37
CA TRP A 42 9.62 -18.11 -26.44
C TRP A 42 9.64 -16.89 -25.53
N GLU A 43 9.53 -15.67 -26.07
CA GLU A 43 9.48 -14.44 -25.26
C GLU A 43 8.29 -14.48 -24.29
N PHE A 44 7.12 -14.88 -24.78
CA PHE A 44 5.93 -15.07 -23.95
C PHE A 44 6.13 -16.16 -22.88
N TRP A 45 6.80 -17.27 -23.21
CA TRP A 45 7.15 -18.31 -22.24
C TRP A 45 8.19 -17.85 -21.23
N SER A 46 9.15 -17.01 -21.60
CA SER A 46 10.11 -16.46 -20.66
C SER A 46 9.44 -15.51 -19.68
N ASP A 47 8.50 -14.67 -20.13
CA ASP A 47 7.70 -13.81 -19.26
C ASP A 47 6.79 -14.62 -18.34
N LEU A 48 6.13 -15.66 -18.86
CA LEU A 48 5.35 -16.58 -18.05
C LEU A 48 6.23 -17.33 -17.05
N SER A 49 7.43 -17.76 -17.44
CA SER A 49 8.36 -18.47 -16.56
C SER A 49 8.90 -17.58 -15.46
N PHE A 50 9.08 -16.29 -15.71
CA PHE A 50 9.41 -15.32 -14.68
C PHE A 50 8.24 -15.14 -13.70
N ALA A 51 7.00 -15.03 -14.20
CA ALA A 51 5.80 -15.01 -13.36
C ALA A 51 5.58 -16.34 -12.60
N TYR A 52 5.93 -17.48 -13.18
CA TYR A 52 5.80 -18.81 -12.55
C TYR A 52 6.92 -19.06 -11.52
N GLN A 53 8.14 -18.61 -11.80
CA GLN A 53 9.25 -18.60 -10.83
C GLN A 53 8.93 -17.72 -9.61
N ARG A 54 8.19 -16.61 -9.79
CA ARG A 54 7.64 -15.78 -8.69
C ARG A 54 6.67 -16.56 -7.78
N VAL A 55 5.93 -17.55 -8.29
CA VAL A 55 4.99 -18.37 -7.50
C VAL A 55 5.69 -19.57 -6.82
N THR A 56 6.70 -20.16 -7.47
CA THR A 56 7.40 -21.35 -6.96
C THR A 56 8.52 -21.05 -5.95
N SER A 57 8.95 -19.79 -5.79
CA SER A 57 9.91 -19.41 -4.73
C SER A 57 9.35 -19.57 -3.31
N SER A 58 8.03 -19.79 -3.17
CA SER A 58 7.38 -20.22 -1.93
C SER A 58 7.89 -21.59 -1.40
N SER A 59 8.59 -22.38 -2.23
CA SER A 59 9.16 -23.67 -1.83
C SER A 59 10.50 -23.59 -1.07
N LEU A 60 11.11 -22.41 -0.95
CA LEU A 60 12.32 -22.22 -0.13
C LEU A 60 12.04 -21.99 1.37
N ALA A 61 10.76 -21.99 1.78
CA ALA A 61 10.35 -21.77 3.18
C ALA A 61 10.36 -23.04 4.06
N GLN A 62 10.93 -24.16 3.60
CA GLN A 62 11.11 -25.38 4.40
C GLN A 62 12.58 -25.76 4.52
N ALA A 63 13.36 -24.93 5.21
CA ALA A 63 14.57 -25.38 5.89
C ALA A 63 14.29 -25.34 7.40
N ASN A 64 14.06 -26.50 8.00
CA ASN A 64 14.01 -26.67 9.45
C ASN A 64 15.35 -26.20 10.05
N ALA A 65 15.38 -25.02 10.65
CA ALA A 65 16.52 -24.57 11.45
C ALA A 65 16.31 -24.96 12.93
N PRO A 66 17.30 -25.57 13.60
CA PRO A 66 17.19 -25.93 15.01
C PRO A 66 17.23 -24.68 15.88
N SER A 67 16.53 -24.71 17.03
CA SER A 67 16.54 -23.62 18.00
C SER A 67 17.94 -23.44 18.59
N GLN A 68 18.67 -22.45 18.07
CA GLN A 68 19.79 -21.85 18.76
C GLN A 68 19.48 -20.36 18.91
N THR A 69 19.57 -19.87 20.14
CA THR A 69 19.49 -18.45 20.51
C THR A 69 20.63 -17.71 19.83
N ILE A 70 20.43 -17.32 18.58
CA ILE A 70 21.28 -16.39 17.85
C ILE A 70 20.77 -15.01 18.26
N HIS A 71 21.62 -14.21 18.91
CA HIS A 71 21.40 -12.77 18.97
C HIS A 71 21.24 -12.27 17.53
N GLU A 72 20.01 -11.97 17.12
CA GLU A 72 19.76 -11.34 15.83
C GLU A 72 20.59 -10.06 15.77
N PRO A 73 21.38 -9.84 14.70
CA PRO A 73 22.15 -8.62 14.58
C PRO A 73 21.18 -7.43 14.59
N GLN A 74 21.24 -6.65 15.66
CA GLN A 74 20.45 -5.44 15.83
C GLN A 74 20.69 -4.56 14.60
N PHE A 75 19.61 -4.21 13.88
CA PHE A 75 19.70 -3.29 12.75
C PHE A 75 20.38 -2.01 13.22
N THR A 76 21.47 -1.58 12.59
CA THR A 76 22.25 -0.41 13.06
C THR A 76 22.05 0.83 12.20
N GLY A 77 20.99 0.86 11.37
CA GLY A 77 20.72 1.95 10.44
C GLY A 77 21.21 1.67 9.00
N PRO A 78 21.51 2.71 8.20
CA PRO A 78 21.88 2.54 6.81
C PRO A 78 23.23 1.81 6.66
N THR A 79 23.26 0.82 5.77
CA THR A 79 24.48 0.09 5.40
C THR A 79 25.03 0.62 4.07
N ASN A 80 26.29 0.29 3.74
CA ASN A 80 26.84 0.59 2.42
C ASN A 80 25.98 0.03 1.28
N GLN A 81 25.37 -1.14 1.48
CA GLN A 81 24.44 -1.74 0.51
C GLN A 81 23.18 -0.88 0.36
N THR A 82 22.60 -0.41 1.47
CA THR A 82 21.42 0.46 1.47
C THR A 82 21.71 1.80 0.79
N THR A 83 22.86 2.41 1.10
CA THR A 83 23.31 3.67 0.49
C THR A 83 23.55 3.52 -1.02
N GLN A 84 24.21 2.44 -1.45
CA GLN A 84 24.42 2.16 -2.87
C GLN A 84 23.10 1.88 -3.58
N PHE A 85 22.21 1.09 -2.97
CA PHE A 85 20.89 0.81 -3.52
C PHE A 85 20.07 2.09 -3.71
N TRP A 86 20.11 3.01 -2.74
CA TRP A 86 19.46 4.31 -2.87
C TRP A 86 20.02 5.12 -4.04
N ALA A 87 21.34 5.17 -4.20
CA ALA A 87 21.97 5.84 -5.32
C ALA A 87 21.56 5.24 -6.68
N ASP A 88 21.54 3.91 -6.78
CA ASP A 88 21.11 3.18 -7.98
C ASP A 88 19.63 3.46 -8.30
N LEU A 89 18.76 3.41 -7.29
CA LEU A 89 17.32 3.70 -7.44
C LEU A 89 17.09 5.15 -7.89
N LEU A 90 17.78 6.09 -7.28
CA LEU A 90 17.68 7.51 -7.62
C LEU A 90 18.17 7.78 -9.04
N GLN A 91 19.25 7.13 -9.47
CA GLN A 91 19.74 7.21 -10.84
C GLN A 91 18.66 6.70 -11.82
N GLN A 92 17.99 5.59 -11.49
CA GLN A 92 16.91 5.06 -12.34
C GLN A 92 15.68 5.97 -12.37
N PHE A 93 15.32 6.62 -11.26
CA PHE A 93 14.30 7.67 -11.29
C PHE A 93 14.67 8.75 -12.30
N TYR A 94 15.89 9.29 -12.22
CA TYR A 94 16.33 10.36 -13.13
C TYR A 94 16.49 9.93 -14.59
N ASN A 95 16.89 8.68 -14.86
CA ASN A 95 16.94 8.14 -16.22
C ASN A 95 15.54 8.02 -16.84
N ALA A 96 14.54 7.73 -16.01
CA ALA A 96 13.14 7.57 -16.41
C ALA A 96 12.31 8.81 -16.05
N LYS A 97 12.87 10.01 -16.14
CA LYS A 97 12.18 11.24 -15.74
C LYS A 97 11.16 11.65 -16.82
N PRO A 98 9.85 11.71 -16.52
CA PRO A 98 8.88 12.24 -17.46
C PRO A 98 9.10 13.73 -17.73
N GLU A 99 8.94 14.14 -18.98
CA GLU A 99 8.93 15.52 -19.41
C GLU A 99 7.49 16.02 -19.58
N GLY A 100 7.27 17.32 -19.38
CA GLY A 100 5.93 17.91 -19.38
C GLY A 100 5.69 18.86 -18.22
N LYS A 101 4.57 19.58 -18.26
CA LYS A 101 4.13 20.49 -17.20
C LYS A 101 3.54 19.69 -16.04
N LYS A 102 3.40 20.35 -14.88
CA LYS A 102 2.70 19.76 -13.75
C LYS A 102 1.23 19.53 -14.13
N ILE A 103 0.77 18.28 -14.08
CA ILE A 103 -0.64 17.94 -14.23
C ILE A 103 -1.41 18.61 -13.10
N ARG A 104 -2.49 19.29 -13.46
CA ARG A 104 -3.37 19.97 -12.51
C ARG A 104 -4.71 19.27 -12.51
N PRO A 105 -5.39 19.21 -11.35
CA PRO A 105 -6.77 18.77 -11.35
C PRO A 105 -7.62 19.74 -12.20
N PRO A 106 -8.72 19.28 -12.80
CA PRO A 106 -9.77 20.17 -13.30
C PRO A 106 -10.20 21.15 -12.19
N LYS A 107 -10.80 22.30 -12.57
CA LYS A 107 -11.30 23.29 -11.60
C LYS A 107 -12.11 22.64 -10.46
N SER A 108 -11.95 23.21 -9.25
CA SER A 108 -12.57 22.83 -7.96
C SER A 108 -13.75 21.86 -8.10
N LEU A 109 -13.43 20.58 -7.94
CA LEU A 109 -14.41 19.52 -7.89
C LEU A 109 -15.11 19.58 -6.52
N SER A 110 -16.43 19.81 -6.52
CA SER A 110 -17.22 19.89 -5.29
C SER A 110 -17.28 18.53 -4.58
N ARG A 111 -17.39 18.56 -3.24
CA ARG A 111 -17.46 17.36 -2.38
C ARG A 111 -18.51 16.36 -2.87
N ASP A 112 -19.68 16.85 -3.28
CA ASP A 112 -20.82 16.01 -3.70
C ASP A 112 -20.52 15.14 -4.94
N LYS A 113 -19.50 15.49 -5.74
CA LYS A 113 -19.09 14.69 -6.91
C LYS A 113 -18.28 13.45 -6.54
N PHE A 114 -17.75 13.41 -5.32
CA PHE A 114 -16.87 12.35 -4.81
C PHE A 114 -17.39 11.72 -3.52
N ASP A 115 -18.54 12.17 -3.02
CA ASP A 115 -19.18 11.64 -1.82
C ASP A 115 -19.70 10.22 -2.10
N PRO A 116 -19.21 9.18 -1.40
CA PRO A 116 -19.72 7.81 -1.54
C PRO A 116 -21.20 7.67 -1.14
N HIS A 117 -21.75 8.66 -0.43
CA HIS A 117 -23.16 8.77 -0.07
C HIS A 117 -23.92 9.83 -0.89
N GLY A 118 -23.28 10.40 -1.92
CA GLY A 118 -23.89 11.36 -2.83
C GLY A 118 -25.01 10.75 -3.67
N SER A 119 -25.96 11.57 -4.13
CA SER A 119 -27.10 11.13 -4.94
C SER A 119 -26.73 10.64 -6.34
N THR A 120 -25.55 10.99 -6.85
CA THR A 120 -25.01 10.53 -8.13
C THR A 120 -23.51 10.20 -7.99
N PRO A 121 -23.17 8.99 -7.52
CA PRO A 121 -21.81 8.49 -7.55
C PRO A 121 -21.26 8.52 -8.99
N GLN A 122 -20.28 9.37 -9.28
CA GLN A 122 -19.70 9.44 -10.64
C GLN A 122 -18.59 8.39 -10.79
N THR A 123 -18.86 7.34 -11.58
CA THR A 123 -17.92 6.23 -11.81
C THR A 123 -17.03 6.41 -13.04
N ASP A 124 -17.38 7.29 -13.98
CA ASP A 124 -16.69 7.45 -15.27
C ASP A 124 -16.58 8.91 -15.69
N THR A 125 -15.65 9.64 -15.06
CA THR A 125 -15.30 10.94 -15.59
C THR A 125 -13.81 11.20 -15.46
N ASP A 126 -13.13 11.15 -16.61
CA ASP A 126 -11.77 11.65 -16.77
C ASP A 126 -11.84 13.15 -17.02
N TRP A 127 -11.19 13.91 -16.17
CA TRP A 127 -11.22 15.37 -16.20
C TRP A 127 -9.84 15.99 -16.39
N LEU A 128 -8.82 15.17 -16.56
CA LEU A 128 -7.46 15.66 -16.74
C LEU A 128 -7.25 16.11 -18.19
N GLU A 129 -6.79 17.35 -18.34
CA GLU A 129 -6.29 17.87 -19.61
C GLU A 129 -4.77 17.67 -19.65
N VAL A 130 -4.32 16.64 -20.38
CA VAL A 130 -2.90 16.30 -20.57
C VAL A 130 -2.65 16.20 -22.07
N SER A 131 -1.58 16.83 -22.58
CA SER A 131 -1.30 16.78 -24.02
C SER A 131 -0.82 15.39 -24.47
N ASP A 132 -0.97 15.09 -25.76
CA ASP A 132 -0.50 13.81 -26.30
C ASP A 132 1.03 13.67 -26.13
N GLU A 133 1.80 14.75 -26.28
CA GLU A 133 3.25 14.73 -26.04
C GLU A 133 3.61 14.43 -24.58
N GLU A 134 2.83 14.94 -23.63
CA GLU A 134 3.02 14.63 -22.20
C GLU A 134 2.64 13.18 -21.89
N ILE A 135 1.58 12.65 -22.52
CA ILE A 135 1.18 11.23 -22.40
C ILE A 135 2.27 10.32 -22.97
N ASP A 136 2.79 10.64 -24.15
CA ASP A 136 3.85 9.86 -24.80
C ASP A 136 5.13 9.89 -23.96
N SER A 137 5.52 11.06 -23.43
CA SER A 137 6.66 11.16 -22.52
C SER A 137 6.46 10.34 -21.24
N LEU A 138 5.27 10.41 -20.62
CA LEU A 138 4.95 9.62 -19.44
C LEU A 138 5.01 8.12 -19.73
N LYS A 139 4.53 7.69 -20.91
CA LYS A 139 4.53 6.30 -21.34
C LYS A 139 5.94 5.77 -21.57
N GLU A 140 6.76 6.47 -22.36
CA GLU A 140 8.14 6.07 -22.66
C GLU A 140 9.00 5.97 -21.40
N ASN A 141 8.87 6.95 -20.49
CA ASN A 141 9.62 6.98 -19.25
C ASN A 141 9.13 5.95 -18.24
N HIS A 142 7.81 5.73 -18.15
CA HIS A 142 7.26 4.65 -17.32
C HIS A 142 7.74 3.27 -17.80
N GLU A 143 7.74 3.02 -19.10
CA GLU A 143 8.29 1.79 -19.69
C GLU A 143 9.79 1.65 -19.40
N THR A 144 10.56 2.73 -19.55
CA THR A 144 11.99 2.77 -19.21
C THR A 144 12.22 2.36 -17.75
N PHE A 145 11.42 2.87 -16.82
CA PHE A 145 11.54 2.51 -15.41
C PHE A 145 11.17 1.04 -15.17
N ILE A 146 10.09 0.53 -15.77
CA ILE A 146 9.69 -0.88 -15.67
C ILE A 146 10.81 -1.80 -16.17
N GLN A 147 11.43 -1.48 -17.30
CA GLN A 147 12.56 -2.26 -17.81
C GLN A 147 13.76 -2.26 -16.84
N GLY A 148 13.98 -1.17 -16.11
CA GLY A 148 15.00 -1.06 -15.06
C GLY A 148 14.73 -1.93 -13.83
N LEU A 149 13.45 -2.22 -13.51
CA LEU A 149 13.07 -2.99 -12.31
C LEU A 149 13.70 -4.38 -12.27
N ARG A 150 13.91 -5.04 -13.41
CA ARG A 150 14.54 -6.37 -13.48
C ARG A 150 15.95 -6.40 -12.86
N HIS A 151 16.63 -5.27 -12.82
CA HIS A 151 17.97 -5.13 -12.24
C HIS A 151 17.96 -4.54 -10.83
N LEU A 152 16.95 -3.74 -10.50
CA LEU A 152 16.81 -3.10 -9.18
C LEU A 152 16.15 -4.01 -8.16
N ALA A 153 15.01 -4.63 -8.50
CA ALA A 153 14.19 -5.37 -7.56
C ALA A 153 14.94 -6.50 -6.83
N PRO A 154 15.80 -7.31 -7.49
CA PRO A 154 16.59 -8.34 -6.80
C PRO A 154 17.64 -7.79 -5.82
N LYS A 155 17.98 -6.50 -5.91
CA LYS A 155 19.00 -5.85 -5.06
C LYS A 155 18.40 -5.10 -3.87
N LEU A 156 17.08 -5.03 -3.75
CA LEU A 156 16.39 -4.36 -2.65
C LEU A 156 16.86 -4.95 -1.32
N PRO A 157 17.52 -4.18 -0.44
CA PRO A 157 18.05 -4.70 0.81
C PRO A 157 16.92 -4.98 1.82
N PHE A 158 16.96 -6.17 2.40
CA PHE A 158 16.18 -6.59 3.57
C PHE A 158 16.80 -7.85 4.17
N GLN A 159 16.43 -8.18 5.40
CA GLN A 159 16.81 -9.42 6.06
C GLN A 159 15.76 -10.50 5.77
N PRO A 160 16.11 -11.61 5.10
CA PRO A 160 15.15 -12.68 4.81
C PRO A 160 14.51 -13.25 6.08
N SER A 161 13.27 -13.72 5.98
CA SER A 161 12.54 -14.37 7.08
C SER A 161 12.36 -13.51 8.34
N THR A 162 12.46 -12.19 8.24
CA THR A 162 12.16 -11.25 9.32
C THR A 162 10.81 -10.59 9.11
N ARG A 163 10.10 -10.32 10.22
CA ARG A 163 8.82 -9.62 10.21
C ARG A 163 8.79 -8.50 11.24
N GLY A 164 8.11 -7.42 10.92
CA GLY A 164 8.00 -6.30 11.85
C GLY A 164 7.06 -5.21 11.36
N ILE A 165 6.98 -4.16 12.16
CA ILE A 165 6.08 -3.04 11.94
C ILE A 165 6.91 -1.83 11.53
N VAL A 166 6.46 -1.11 10.50
CA VAL A 166 7.10 0.11 10.03
C VAL A 166 6.12 1.27 10.21
N ILE A 167 6.58 2.32 10.90
CA ILE A 167 5.80 3.53 11.14
C ILE A 167 6.60 4.73 10.65
N THR A 168 5.92 5.71 10.05
CA THR A 168 6.52 7.02 9.76
C THR A 168 5.88 8.10 10.62
N SER A 169 6.71 8.97 11.20
CA SER A 169 6.24 10.18 11.89
C SER A 169 7.17 11.35 11.65
N LYS A 170 6.76 12.55 12.03
CA LYS A 170 7.68 13.68 12.13
C LYS A 170 8.50 13.56 13.41
N GLY A 171 9.76 14.02 13.38
CA GLY A 171 10.59 14.10 14.59
C GLY A 171 9.87 14.79 15.74
N SER A 172 9.25 15.94 15.47
CA SER A 172 8.52 16.74 16.46
C SER A 172 7.16 16.18 16.89
N ALA A 173 6.60 15.20 16.16
CA ALA A 173 5.27 14.64 16.39
C ALA A 173 5.31 13.11 16.61
N PHE A 174 6.45 12.57 17.06
CA PHE A 174 6.61 11.14 17.30
C PHE A 174 5.65 10.61 18.39
N GLY A 175 5.14 11.47 19.27
CA GLY A 175 4.21 11.09 20.33
C GLY A 175 2.87 10.55 19.83
N VAL A 176 2.45 10.90 18.60
CA VAL A 176 1.32 10.25 17.93
C VAL A 176 1.67 8.78 17.58
N ALA A 177 2.85 8.55 17.02
CA ALA A 177 3.34 7.19 16.76
C ALA A 177 3.55 6.38 18.05
N ALA A 178 3.93 7.05 19.15
CA ALA A 178 4.01 6.41 20.46
C ALA A 178 2.65 5.87 20.92
N THR A 179 1.54 6.57 20.63
CA THR A 179 0.18 6.03 20.83
C THR A 179 0.00 4.71 20.09
N ALA A 180 0.36 4.66 18.81
CA ALA A 180 0.21 3.44 18.02
C ALA A 180 1.05 2.28 18.56
N VAL A 181 2.28 2.54 18.99
CA VAL A 181 3.16 1.56 19.65
C VAL A 181 2.55 1.06 20.96
N LEU A 182 2.05 1.94 21.81
CA LEU A 182 1.45 1.54 23.09
C LEU A 182 0.20 0.69 22.86
N MET A 183 -0.63 1.06 21.89
CA MET A 183 -1.80 0.26 21.52
C MET A 183 -1.42 -1.10 20.94
N LEU A 184 -0.34 -1.20 20.15
CA LEU A 184 0.23 -2.47 19.71
C LEU A 184 0.60 -3.37 20.89
N ARG A 185 1.27 -2.82 21.90
CA ARG A 185 1.67 -3.55 23.11
C ARG A 185 0.46 -3.90 23.98
N HIS A 186 -0.53 -3.01 24.08
CA HIS A 186 -1.78 -3.23 24.79
C HIS A 186 -2.54 -4.44 24.25
N VAL A 187 -2.60 -4.61 22.92
CA VAL A 187 -3.22 -5.77 22.27
C VAL A 187 -2.30 -7.00 22.19
N GLY A 188 -1.14 -6.95 22.84
CA GLY A 188 -0.22 -8.07 23.00
C GLY A 188 0.74 -8.33 21.83
N SER A 189 0.88 -7.39 20.89
CA SER A 189 1.85 -7.54 19.79
C SER A 189 3.27 -7.55 20.34
N ILE A 190 4.08 -8.51 19.89
CA ILE A 190 5.51 -8.62 20.22
C ILE A 190 6.41 -8.28 19.04
N LEU A 191 5.85 -7.85 17.92
CA LEU A 191 6.63 -7.51 16.73
C LEU A 191 7.55 -6.30 16.99
N PRO A 192 8.80 -6.35 16.50
CA PRO A 192 9.69 -5.20 16.55
C PRO A 192 9.15 -4.08 15.65
N VAL A 193 9.32 -2.83 16.11
CA VAL A 193 8.87 -1.64 15.38
C VAL A 193 10.07 -0.84 14.90
N GLN A 194 10.12 -0.49 13.62
CA GLN A 194 11.04 0.50 13.08
C GLN A 194 10.26 1.80 12.81
N LEU A 195 10.51 2.82 13.63
CA LEU A 195 9.87 4.13 13.54
C LEU A 195 10.80 5.10 12.81
N PHE A 196 10.47 5.41 11.55
CA PHE A 196 11.21 6.38 10.74
C PHE A 196 10.69 7.79 11.00
N LEU A 197 11.56 8.64 11.53
CA LEU A 197 11.31 10.06 11.76
C LEU A 197 11.75 10.88 10.55
N ASP A 198 10.88 11.76 10.04
CA ASP A 198 11.27 12.72 9.01
C ASP A 198 12.16 13.82 9.58
N SER A 199 13.32 14.04 8.96
CA SER A 199 14.26 15.13 9.26
C SER A 199 14.42 15.49 10.75
N ALA A 200 14.52 14.47 11.61
CA ALA A 200 14.61 14.67 13.05
C ALA A 200 15.97 15.27 13.45
N THR A 201 15.95 16.15 14.44
CA THR A 201 17.15 16.59 15.14
C THR A 201 17.71 15.47 16.02
N GLU A 202 18.99 15.56 16.41
CA GLU A 202 19.61 14.61 17.34
C GLU A 202 18.82 14.52 18.67
N GLN A 203 18.34 15.65 19.17
CA GLN A 203 17.52 15.72 20.39
C GLN A 203 16.16 15.03 20.24
N GLU A 204 15.48 15.20 19.11
CA GLU A 204 14.21 14.51 18.85
C GLU A 204 14.41 13.00 18.73
N LEU A 205 15.49 12.57 18.08
CA LEU A 205 15.84 11.15 17.96
C LEU A 205 16.18 10.53 19.32
N GLU A 206 16.97 11.21 20.14
CA GLU A 206 17.28 10.80 21.52
C GLU A 206 16.01 10.69 22.37
N ARG A 207 15.15 11.72 22.33
CA ARG A 207 13.87 11.72 23.05
C ARG A 207 12.96 10.57 22.61
N CYS A 208 12.91 10.27 21.31
CA CYS A 208 12.16 9.13 20.78
C CYS A 208 12.67 7.80 21.35
N ASN A 209 13.99 7.58 21.29
CA ASN A 209 14.62 6.37 21.82
C ASN A 209 14.36 6.22 23.32
N ASP A 210 14.57 7.28 24.10
CA ASP A 210 14.36 7.26 25.55
C ASP A 210 12.90 6.98 25.93
N THR A 211 11.95 7.54 25.17
CA THR A 211 10.51 7.37 25.44
C THR A 211 10.04 5.94 25.13
N LEU A 212 10.65 5.29 24.12
CA LEU A 212 10.20 4.00 23.59
C LEU A 212 11.16 2.83 23.87
N THR A 213 12.18 3.03 24.71
CA THR A 213 13.29 2.07 24.95
C THR A 213 12.79 0.67 25.28
N ASP A 214 11.79 0.54 26.16
CA ASP A 214 11.31 -0.76 26.65
C ASP A 214 10.18 -1.36 25.78
N LEU A 215 9.89 -0.76 24.64
CA LEU A 215 8.76 -1.15 23.78
C LEU A 215 9.20 -1.88 22.51
N GLN A 216 10.45 -2.35 22.42
CA GLN A 216 11.01 -3.00 21.22
C GLN A 216 10.85 -2.13 19.96
N VAL A 217 11.10 -0.83 20.12
CA VAL A 217 11.05 0.15 19.04
C VAL A 217 12.46 0.63 18.74
N GLN A 218 12.73 0.77 17.46
CA GLN A 218 13.92 1.44 16.97
C GLN A 218 13.52 2.73 16.28
N CYS A 219 13.89 3.87 16.88
CA CYS A 219 13.74 5.16 16.21
C CYS A 219 14.88 5.35 15.21
N LEU A 220 14.54 5.75 13.98
CA LEU A 220 15.46 5.88 12.86
C LEU A 220 15.26 7.26 12.22
N ASN A 221 16.35 7.95 11.88
CA ASN A 221 16.24 9.21 11.14
C ASN A 221 16.26 8.93 9.64
N MET A 222 15.20 9.31 8.92
CA MET A 222 15.09 9.11 7.48
C MET A 222 16.23 9.79 6.70
N ASP A 223 16.75 10.92 7.19
CA ASP A 223 17.81 11.66 6.50
C ASP A 223 19.12 10.88 6.41
N ASP A 224 19.35 9.91 7.30
CA ASP A 224 20.53 9.03 7.27
C ASP A 224 20.47 8.05 6.10
N PHE A 225 19.28 7.56 5.76
CA PHE A 225 19.06 6.64 4.65
C PHE A 225 19.06 7.35 3.29
N LEU A 226 18.74 8.65 3.28
CA LEU A 226 18.72 9.48 2.08
C LEU A 226 20.10 10.07 1.72
N ARG A 227 21.17 9.73 2.47
CA ARG A 227 22.54 10.10 2.14
C ARG A 227 22.99 9.39 0.87
N LEU A 228 23.77 10.08 0.06
CA LEU A 228 24.36 9.55 -1.16
C LEU A 228 25.87 9.32 -0.94
N PRO A 229 26.50 8.36 -1.64
CA PRO A 229 27.95 8.22 -1.60
C PRO A 229 28.64 9.51 -2.06
N ASP A 230 29.73 9.91 -1.39
CA ASP A 230 30.51 11.11 -1.75
C ASP A 230 31.02 11.10 -3.21
N THR A 231 31.09 9.92 -3.82
CA THR A 231 31.54 9.71 -5.20
C THR A 231 30.47 9.98 -6.26
N THR A 232 29.21 10.22 -5.87
CA THR A 232 28.13 10.42 -6.85
C THR A 232 27.98 11.89 -7.25
N SER A 233 27.76 12.13 -8.54
CA SER A 233 27.40 13.45 -9.08
C SER A 233 25.87 13.69 -9.10
N ILE A 234 25.10 12.74 -8.58
CA ILE A 234 23.64 12.78 -8.56
C ILE A 234 23.17 13.86 -7.58
N ARG A 235 22.26 14.71 -8.04
CA ARG A 235 21.62 15.73 -7.19
C ARG A 235 20.74 15.05 -6.14
N LYS A 236 20.93 15.39 -4.85
CA LYS A 236 20.03 14.95 -3.78
C LYS A 236 18.60 15.45 -4.04
N PRO A 237 17.58 14.58 -4.10
CA PRO A 237 16.20 15.00 -4.28
C PRO A 237 15.66 15.64 -3.01
N ARG A 238 14.61 16.43 -3.15
CA ARG A 238 13.80 16.86 -2.02
C ARG A 238 12.65 15.86 -1.85
N ILE A 239 12.76 14.99 -0.86
CA ILE A 239 11.70 14.07 -0.45
C ILE A 239 10.80 14.79 0.55
N GLN A 240 9.47 14.72 0.37
CA GLN A 240 8.51 15.41 1.24
C GLN A 240 7.23 14.60 1.46
N SER A 241 6.61 14.80 2.62
CA SER A 241 5.23 14.39 2.92
C SER A 241 5.01 12.90 2.61
N TYR A 242 4.04 12.57 1.75
CA TYR A 242 3.64 11.20 1.40
C TYR A 242 4.77 10.32 0.86
N GLN A 243 5.85 10.92 0.33
CA GLN A 243 6.98 10.16 -0.21
C GLN A 243 7.76 9.40 0.88
N TYR A 244 7.70 9.83 2.14
CA TYR A 244 8.43 9.17 3.23
C TYR A 244 7.90 7.77 3.52
N LYS A 245 6.61 7.52 3.28
CA LYS A 245 5.97 6.21 3.51
C LYS A 245 6.65 5.10 2.72
N VAL A 246 6.69 5.24 1.39
CA VAL A 246 7.31 4.23 0.53
C VAL A 246 8.81 4.08 0.81
N MET A 247 9.50 5.17 1.17
CA MET A 247 10.93 5.12 1.52
C MET A 247 11.16 4.36 2.84
N SER A 248 10.29 4.52 3.84
CA SER A 248 10.39 3.76 5.09
C SER A 248 10.24 2.25 4.87
N ILE A 249 9.31 1.84 4.01
CA ILE A 249 9.11 0.42 3.66
C ILE A 249 10.37 -0.10 2.94
N ILE A 250 10.90 0.64 1.97
CA ILE A 250 12.14 0.28 1.25
C ILE A 250 13.32 0.13 2.22
N PHE A 251 13.55 1.10 3.09
CA PHE A 251 14.74 1.16 3.96
C PHE A 251 14.63 0.34 5.24
N SER A 252 13.42 -0.09 5.62
CA SER A 252 13.24 -1.00 6.76
C SER A 252 14.00 -2.31 6.56
N SER A 253 14.33 -2.99 7.64
CA SER A 253 15.08 -4.25 7.57
C SER A 253 14.18 -5.45 7.23
N PHE A 254 12.88 -5.37 7.50
CA PHE A 254 11.99 -6.53 7.49
C PHE A 254 11.68 -7.06 6.10
N GLN A 255 11.52 -8.38 5.95
CA GLN A 255 10.93 -8.96 4.74
C GLN A 255 9.41 -8.78 4.72
N ASP A 256 8.75 -9.16 5.82
CA ASP A 256 7.30 -9.11 6.00
C ASP A 256 6.94 -7.90 6.89
N ILE A 257 6.20 -6.95 6.33
CA ILE A 257 5.96 -5.63 6.94
C ILE A 257 4.47 -5.44 7.17
N LEU A 258 4.12 -5.01 8.38
CA LEU A 258 2.89 -4.26 8.66
C LEU A 258 3.25 -2.78 8.70
N PHE A 259 2.84 -2.03 7.70
CA PHE A 259 2.99 -0.58 7.68
C PHE A 259 1.80 0.06 8.41
N LEU A 260 2.08 1.03 9.28
CA LEU A 260 1.08 1.88 9.94
C LEU A 260 1.46 3.36 9.79
N ASP A 261 0.49 4.21 9.44
CA ASP A 261 0.62 5.64 9.69
C ASP A 261 0.67 5.91 11.21
N ALA A 262 1.27 7.03 11.62
CA ALA A 262 1.47 7.34 13.05
C ALA A 262 0.16 7.36 13.86
N ASP A 263 -0.96 7.67 13.22
CA ASP A 263 -2.31 7.77 13.75
C ASP A 263 -3.19 6.54 13.45
N ALA A 264 -2.57 5.42 13.06
CA ALA A 264 -3.24 4.14 12.88
C ALA A 264 -2.70 3.09 13.87
N PHE A 265 -3.61 2.31 14.47
CA PHE A 265 -3.23 1.26 15.41
C PHE A 265 -4.23 0.09 15.40
N PRO A 266 -3.79 -1.12 15.78
CA PRO A 266 -4.68 -2.25 15.85
C PRO A 266 -5.53 -2.26 17.12
N LEU A 267 -6.73 -2.84 17.00
CA LEU A 267 -7.63 -3.15 18.10
C LEU A 267 -7.45 -4.58 18.61
N ARG A 268 -6.77 -5.44 17.84
CA ARG A 268 -6.49 -6.86 18.16
C ARG A 268 -5.04 -7.18 17.80
N ASN A 269 -4.49 -8.27 18.33
CA ASN A 269 -3.11 -8.67 18.04
C ASN A 269 -2.90 -8.92 16.51
N PRO A 270 -2.07 -8.12 15.81
CA PRO A 270 -1.88 -8.25 14.37
C PRO A 270 -0.82 -9.28 13.98
N ASP A 271 -0.10 -9.88 14.94
CA ASP A 271 1.11 -10.67 14.66
C ASP A 271 0.82 -11.89 13.78
N HIS A 272 -0.38 -12.46 13.91
CA HIS A 272 -0.83 -13.61 13.16
C HIS A 272 -1.16 -13.31 11.68
N LEU A 273 -1.30 -12.03 11.30
CA LEU A 273 -1.71 -11.65 9.95
C LEU A 273 -0.73 -12.10 8.85
N PHE A 274 0.54 -12.31 9.20
CA PHE A 274 1.55 -12.84 8.27
C PHE A 274 1.37 -14.34 7.98
N ASP A 275 0.63 -15.06 8.82
CA ASP A 275 0.52 -16.52 8.81
C ASP A 275 -0.83 -17.01 8.26
N VAL A 276 -1.69 -16.11 7.79
CA VAL A 276 -3.05 -16.40 7.33
C VAL A 276 -3.36 -15.82 5.95
N GLU A 277 -4.42 -16.32 5.33
CA GLU A 277 -4.97 -15.68 4.14
C GLU A 277 -5.66 -14.37 4.54
N PRO A 278 -5.65 -13.34 3.67
CA PRO A 278 -5.19 -13.34 2.28
C PRO A 278 -3.69 -13.08 2.11
N TYR A 279 -2.97 -12.75 3.17
CA TYR A 279 -1.57 -12.37 3.07
C TYR A 279 -0.69 -13.49 2.54
N LYS A 280 -0.88 -14.73 3.02
CA LYS A 280 -0.13 -15.89 2.52
C LYS A 280 -0.26 -16.07 1.01
N GLY A 281 -1.46 -15.91 0.46
CA GLY A 281 -1.72 -16.01 -0.97
C GLY A 281 -1.18 -14.82 -1.77
N SER A 282 -1.35 -13.59 -1.27
CA SER A 282 -1.02 -12.38 -2.04
C SER A 282 0.40 -11.85 -1.79
N GLY A 283 0.80 -11.65 -0.54
CA GLY A 283 2.01 -10.92 -0.14
C GLY A 283 1.82 -9.40 -0.09
N LEU A 284 0.65 -8.89 -0.53
CA LEU A 284 0.23 -7.50 -0.40
C LEU A 284 -1.24 -7.47 0.01
N VAL A 285 -1.52 -6.82 1.14
CA VAL A 285 -2.90 -6.57 1.61
C VAL A 285 -3.07 -5.08 1.85
N THR A 286 -4.12 -4.50 1.28
CA THR A 286 -4.48 -3.09 1.42
C THR A 286 -5.91 -2.95 1.92
N TRP A 287 -6.21 -1.82 2.56
CA TRP A 287 -7.56 -1.52 3.03
C TRP A 287 -8.26 -0.52 2.11
N PRO A 288 -9.60 -0.57 2.01
CA PRO A 288 -10.35 0.42 1.28
C PRO A 288 -10.48 1.73 2.07
N ASP A 289 -10.48 2.83 1.33
CA ASP A 289 -10.85 4.17 1.79
C ASP A 289 -12.35 4.41 1.52
N PHE A 290 -12.95 5.43 2.10
CA PHE A 290 -14.39 5.74 1.94
C PHE A 290 -14.73 6.09 0.49
N TRP A 291 -13.80 6.71 -0.22
CA TRP A 291 -14.06 7.28 -1.54
C TRP A 291 -14.11 6.21 -2.63
N LEU A 292 -14.84 6.53 -3.69
CA LEU A 292 -14.79 5.76 -4.94
C LEU A 292 -13.41 5.94 -5.61
N PRO A 293 -12.92 4.95 -6.38
CA PRO A 293 -11.71 5.11 -7.18
C PRO A 293 -11.90 6.19 -8.24
N THR A 294 -10.93 7.08 -8.36
CA THR A 294 -10.94 8.20 -9.33
C THR A 294 -9.72 8.19 -10.23
N ILE A 295 -9.09 7.02 -10.43
CA ILE A 295 -7.93 6.88 -11.30
C ILE A 295 -8.33 7.21 -12.74
N SER A 296 -7.60 8.13 -13.37
CA SER A 296 -7.84 8.53 -14.75
C SER A 296 -7.54 7.37 -15.71
N PRO A 297 -8.38 7.12 -16.73
CA PRO A 297 -8.09 6.23 -17.85
C PRO A 297 -6.71 6.48 -18.50
N LEU A 298 -6.21 7.73 -18.48
CA LEU A 298 -4.87 8.07 -18.96
C LEU A 298 -3.77 7.33 -18.20
N PHE A 299 -3.93 7.06 -16.91
CA PHE A 299 -2.97 6.26 -16.15
C PHE A 299 -2.81 4.87 -16.75
N TYR A 300 -3.92 4.18 -17.05
CA TYR A 300 -3.89 2.84 -17.63
C TYR A 300 -3.37 2.86 -19.07
N LYS A 301 -3.65 3.92 -19.85
CA LYS A 301 -3.06 4.16 -21.18
C LYS A 301 -1.53 4.31 -21.09
N ILE A 302 -1.04 5.12 -20.15
CA ILE A 302 0.39 5.34 -19.90
C ILE A 302 1.06 4.04 -19.46
N ALA A 303 0.43 3.31 -18.54
CA ALA A 303 0.97 2.05 -18.01
C ALA A 303 0.85 0.87 -18.98
N GLY A 304 0.16 1.03 -20.12
CA GLY A 304 0.01 -0.03 -21.12
C GLY A 304 -0.86 -1.21 -20.65
N VAL A 305 -1.72 -1.01 -19.64
CA VAL A 305 -2.56 -2.07 -19.07
C VAL A 305 -4.05 -1.78 -19.28
N LYS A 306 -4.87 -2.83 -19.24
CA LYS A 306 -6.33 -2.68 -19.32
C LYS A 306 -6.84 -2.03 -18.03
N MET A 307 -7.73 -1.05 -18.15
CA MET A 307 -8.44 -0.48 -17.01
C MET A 307 -9.34 -1.53 -16.33
N PRO A 308 -9.34 -1.65 -14.99
CA PRO A 308 -10.22 -2.55 -14.27
C PRO A 308 -11.68 -2.11 -14.38
N ASN A 309 -12.61 -3.05 -14.23
CA ASN A 309 -14.04 -2.73 -14.20
C ASN A 309 -14.40 -2.11 -12.83
N VAL A 310 -14.51 -0.79 -12.78
CA VAL A 310 -14.90 -0.05 -11.57
C VAL A 310 -16.43 -0.05 -11.46
N THR A 311 -16.94 -0.41 -10.29
CA THR A 311 -18.38 -0.45 -10.00
C THR A 311 -18.69 0.42 -8.78
N ILE A 312 -19.97 0.61 -8.47
CA ILE A 312 -20.38 1.35 -7.26
C ILE A 312 -19.90 0.68 -5.96
N ASP A 313 -19.59 -0.62 -6.00
CA ASP A 313 -19.06 -1.37 -4.85
C ASP A 313 -17.53 -1.27 -4.75
N SER A 314 -16.86 -0.68 -5.74
CA SER A 314 -15.42 -0.44 -5.72
C SER A 314 -15.06 0.69 -4.76
N ARG A 315 -13.89 0.61 -4.13
CA ARG A 315 -13.38 1.63 -3.22
C ARG A 315 -11.92 1.94 -3.54
N SER A 316 -11.55 3.21 -3.39
CA SER A 316 -10.15 3.65 -3.42
C SER A 316 -9.36 2.95 -2.32
N SER A 317 -8.04 2.88 -2.44
CA SER A 317 -7.20 2.31 -1.37
C SER A 317 -6.87 3.36 -0.32
N GLU A 318 -6.72 2.88 0.92
CA GLU A 318 -6.17 3.61 2.05
C GLU A 318 -4.74 3.06 2.29
N SER A 319 -3.78 3.94 2.57
CA SER A 319 -2.35 3.57 2.70
C SER A 319 -1.77 3.76 4.10
N GLY A 320 -2.57 4.17 5.07
CA GLY A 320 -2.21 4.22 6.47
C GLY A 320 -2.15 2.85 7.14
N VAL A 321 -2.70 1.80 6.52
CA VAL A 321 -2.46 0.41 6.94
C VAL A 321 -2.24 -0.49 5.73
N MET A 322 -1.12 -1.20 5.69
CA MET A 322 -0.80 -2.16 4.63
C MET A 322 0.03 -3.34 5.15
N LEU A 323 -0.22 -4.54 4.63
CA LEU A 323 0.73 -5.65 4.75
C LEU A 323 1.53 -5.78 3.46
N TYR A 324 2.84 -5.97 3.57
CA TYR A 324 3.76 -6.00 2.44
C TYR A 324 4.80 -7.11 2.61
N ASN A 325 5.10 -7.87 1.56
CA ASN A 325 6.21 -8.82 1.53
C ASN A 325 7.24 -8.32 0.51
N LYS A 326 8.39 -7.81 0.99
CA LYS A 326 9.43 -7.24 0.11
C LYS A 326 10.02 -8.26 -0.86
N ALA A 327 10.17 -9.52 -0.45
CA ALA A 327 10.71 -10.56 -1.33
C ALA A 327 9.80 -10.83 -2.55
N ARG A 328 8.47 -10.76 -2.37
CA ARG A 328 7.47 -11.03 -3.41
C ARG A 328 7.07 -9.81 -4.21
N HIS A 329 7.19 -8.62 -3.62
CA HIS A 329 6.69 -7.36 -4.18
C HIS A 329 7.78 -6.29 -4.37
N ALA A 330 9.06 -6.66 -4.39
CA ALA A 330 10.16 -5.71 -4.57
C ALA A 330 9.96 -4.84 -5.83
N ASP A 331 9.54 -5.42 -6.94
CA ASP A 331 9.28 -4.71 -8.19
C ASP A 331 8.10 -3.72 -8.08
N SER A 332 6.95 -4.18 -7.56
CA SER A 332 5.80 -3.29 -7.34
C SER A 332 6.10 -2.21 -6.31
N LEU A 333 6.88 -2.49 -5.26
CA LEU A 333 7.28 -1.49 -4.27
C LEU A 333 8.13 -0.39 -4.90
N LEU A 334 9.07 -0.75 -5.76
CA LEU A 334 9.92 0.22 -6.46
C LEU A 334 9.14 0.99 -7.52
N LEU A 335 8.15 0.38 -8.18
CA LEU A 335 7.23 1.09 -9.05
C LEU A 335 6.32 2.06 -8.28
N ALA A 336 5.82 1.67 -7.11
CA ALA A 336 5.12 2.58 -6.21
C ALA A 336 6.04 3.74 -5.80
N ALA A 337 7.33 3.47 -5.54
CA ALA A 337 8.31 4.51 -5.22
C ALA A 337 8.51 5.50 -6.37
N TYR A 338 8.58 5.03 -7.62
CA TYR A 338 8.62 5.88 -8.81
C TYR A 338 7.36 6.75 -8.95
N TYR A 339 6.17 6.17 -8.74
CA TYR A 339 4.92 6.92 -8.72
C TYR A 339 4.87 7.97 -7.63
N ASN A 340 5.41 7.69 -6.44
CA ASN A 340 5.50 8.68 -5.37
C ASN A 340 6.58 9.76 -5.65
N PHE A 341 7.70 9.38 -6.24
CA PHE A 341 8.79 10.30 -6.58
C PHE A 341 8.33 11.36 -7.58
N TYR A 342 7.61 10.96 -8.63
CA TYR A 342 7.00 11.85 -9.63
C TYR A 342 5.55 12.23 -9.33
N GLY A 343 5.03 11.82 -8.17
CA GLY A 343 3.65 11.98 -7.74
C GLY A 343 3.16 13.42 -7.72
N PRO A 344 3.83 14.35 -7.00
CA PRO A 344 3.38 15.73 -6.88
C PRO A 344 3.26 16.50 -8.21
N ARG A 345 3.96 16.03 -9.26
CA ARG A 345 3.96 16.65 -10.58
C ARG A 345 3.04 15.93 -11.56
N PHE A 346 2.96 14.61 -11.50
CA PHE A 346 2.26 13.79 -12.49
C PHE A 346 1.31 12.77 -11.84
N TYR A 347 1.85 11.74 -11.19
CA TYR A 347 1.08 10.53 -10.83
C TYR A 347 -0.02 10.74 -9.80
N TYR A 348 0.14 11.66 -8.83
CA TYR A 348 -0.93 11.88 -7.84
C TYR A 348 -2.21 12.38 -8.51
N GLN A 349 -2.10 13.21 -9.54
CA GLN A 349 -3.29 13.67 -10.27
C GLN A 349 -3.83 12.59 -11.20
N LEU A 350 -2.98 11.78 -11.83
CA LEU A 350 -3.43 10.61 -12.60
C LEU A 350 -4.19 9.61 -11.73
N HIS A 351 -3.82 9.45 -10.46
CA HIS A 351 -4.47 8.53 -9.54
C HIS A 351 -5.73 9.09 -8.87
N SER A 352 -5.77 10.37 -8.52
CA SER A 352 -6.86 10.93 -7.71
C SER A 352 -7.73 11.94 -8.44
N GLN A 353 -7.24 12.55 -9.52
CA GLN A 353 -7.88 13.67 -10.22
C GLN A 353 -8.27 14.84 -9.29
N GLY A 354 -7.53 15.04 -8.19
CA GLY A 354 -7.82 16.07 -7.19
C GLY A 354 -8.88 15.68 -6.15
N ALA A 355 -9.28 14.41 -6.10
CA ALA A 355 -10.17 13.89 -5.06
C ALA A 355 -9.53 13.95 -3.66
N TRP A 356 -10.38 13.83 -2.63
CA TRP A 356 -9.95 13.81 -1.24
C TRP A 356 -9.04 12.60 -0.95
N GLY A 357 -8.04 12.82 -0.10
CA GLY A 357 -6.98 11.85 0.14
C GLY A 357 -5.98 11.72 -1.02
N SER A 358 -5.90 12.70 -1.94
CA SER A 358 -4.88 12.68 -3.01
C SER A 358 -3.47 12.59 -2.45
N GLY A 359 -2.68 11.64 -2.95
CA GLY A 359 -1.30 11.40 -2.52
C GLY A 359 -0.82 10.01 -2.93
N ASP A 360 -0.17 9.34 -1.99
CA ASP A 360 0.40 8.00 -2.10
C ASP A 360 -0.63 6.87 -2.14
N LYS A 361 -1.87 7.10 -1.70
CA LYS A 361 -2.83 6.04 -1.39
C LYS A 361 -3.04 4.99 -2.48
N GLU A 362 -3.13 5.41 -3.74
CA GLU A 362 -3.34 4.51 -4.89
C GLU A 362 -2.05 3.86 -5.40
N THR A 363 -0.88 4.42 -5.06
CA THR A 363 0.39 4.04 -5.69
C THR A 363 0.76 2.57 -5.46
N PHE A 364 0.52 2.05 -4.26
CA PHE A 364 0.89 0.67 -3.89
C PHE A 364 0.04 -0.37 -4.62
N MET A 365 -1.28 -0.23 -4.58
CA MET A 365 -2.19 -1.16 -5.26
C MET A 365 -2.04 -1.06 -6.78
N GLN A 366 -1.95 0.16 -7.33
CA GLN A 366 -1.81 0.35 -8.78
C GLN A 366 -0.48 -0.20 -9.31
N SER A 367 0.61 -0.09 -8.54
CA SER A 367 1.90 -0.68 -8.93
C SER A 367 1.83 -2.21 -9.04
N ALA A 368 1.15 -2.88 -8.10
CA ALA A 368 0.94 -4.32 -8.15
C ALA A 368 0.04 -4.71 -9.32
N TYR A 369 -1.03 -3.94 -9.56
CA TYR A 369 -1.93 -4.13 -10.70
C TYR A 369 -1.20 -4.03 -12.05
N VAL A 370 -0.38 -2.99 -12.24
CA VAL A 370 0.38 -2.76 -13.48
C VAL A 370 1.36 -3.90 -13.78
N LEU A 371 2.01 -4.45 -12.75
CA LEU A 371 2.97 -5.55 -12.91
C LEU A 371 2.32 -6.95 -12.86
N GLY A 372 1.00 -7.04 -12.69
CA GLY A 372 0.28 -8.30 -12.53
C GLY A 372 0.60 -9.05 -11.23
N ASN A 373 1.12 -8.36 -10.21
CA ASN A 373 1.43 -8.96 -8.92
C ASN A 373 0.14 -9.25 -8.13
N PRO A 374 0.05 -10.40 -7.43
CA PRO A 374 -1.14 -10.74 -6.65
C PRO A 374 -1.28 -9.81 -5.44
N PHE A 375 -2.44 -9.19 -5.25
CA PHE A 375 -2.74 -8.37 -4.07
C PHE A 375 -4.17 -8.63 -3.59
N TRP A 376 -4.42 -8.37 -2.31
CA TRP A 376 -5.77 -8.39 -1.74
C TRP A 376 -6.11 -7.02 -1.16
N GLN A 377 -7.03 -6.32 -1.83
CA GLN A 377 -7.71 -5.21 -1.18
C GLN A 377 -8.89 -5.77 -0.38
N VAL A 378 -8.92 -5.50 0.93
CA VAL A 378 -10.01 -5.86 1.84
C VAL A 378 -11.33 -5.38 1.26
N LYS A 379 -12.36 -6.24 1.34
CA LYS A 379 -13.63 -6.03 0.63
C LYS A 379 -14.76 -5.54 1.52
N GLN A 380 -14.60 -5.57 2.84
CA GLN A 380 -15.51 -4.88 3.75
C GLN A 380 -15.26 -3.36 3.64
N PRO A 381 -16.32 -2.55 3.47
CA PRO A 381 -16.16 -1.10 3.39
C PRO A 381 -15.67 -0.54 4.74
N PRO A 382 -14.94 0.58 4.72
CA PRO A 382 -14.57 1.25 5.96
C PRO A 382 -15.81 1.83 6.65
N GLU A 383 -15.80 1.87 7.98
CA GLU A 383 -16.84 2.50 8.79
C GLU A 383 -16.27 3.70 9.57
N LEU A 384 -17.08 4.73 9.80
CA LEU A 384 -16.66 5.89 10.59
C LEU A 384 -16.62 5.54 12.08
N VAL A 385 -15.61 6.06 12.78
CA VAL A 385 -15.50 5.92 14.24
C VAL A 385 -16.68 6.56 14.98
N THR A 386 -17.19 7.70 14.49
CA THR A 386 -18.27 8.46 15.12
C THR A 386 -19.53 8.55 14.26
N SER A 387 -20.70 8.67 14.90
CA SER A 387 -22.00 8.52 14.22
C SER A 387 -22.55 9.78 13.54
N GLU A 388 -21.99 10.97 13.77
CA GLU A 388 -22.62 12.21 13.30
C GLU A 388 -21.64 13.19 12.66
N LYS A 389 -21.56 13.10 11.33
CA LYS A 389 -20.85 14.01 10.41
C LYS A 389 -19.32 13.97 10.56
N ILE A 390 -18.65 14.13 9.41
CA ILE A 390 -17.18 14.24 9.24
C ILE A 390 -16.53 15.32 10.16
N ASN A 391 -17.33 16.13 10.87
CA ASN A 391 -16.87 17.29 11.62
C ASN A 391 -16.51 17.02 13.09
N TRP A 392 -16.86 15.87 13.68
CA TRP A 392 -16.51 15.55 15.08
C TRP A 392 -16.02 14.10 15.18
N GLY A 393 -14.70 13.91 15.10
CA GLY A 393 -14.05 12.62 15.33
C GLY A 393 -13.86 11.71 14.10
N SER A 394 -13.46 12.23 12.94
CA SER A 394 -13.29 11.38 11.75
C SER A 394 -12.08 10.44 11.89
N GLY A 395 -12.30 9.24 12.43
CA GLY A 395 -11.44 8.07 12.25
C GLY A 395 -12.17 7.01 11.42
N ILE A 396 -11.42 5.97 11.04
CA ILE A 396 -11.88 4.87 10.20
C ILE A 396 -11.68 3.55 10.93
N TRP A 397 -12.72 2.76 11.02
CA TRP A 397 -12.64 1.35 11.35
C TRP A 397 -12.31 0.54 10.10
N GLN A 398 -11.28 -0.28 10.22
CA GLN A 398 -10.75 -1.10 9.14
C GLN A 398 -10.84 -2.57 9.51
N ALA A 399 -11.44 -3.36 8.61
CA ALA A 399 -11.80 -4.73 8.87
C ALA A 399 -10.61 -5.68 9.07
N ASP A 400 -10.83 -6.79 9.76
CA ASP A 400 -9.89 -7.91 9.80
C ASP A 400 -9.81 -8.58 8.42
N PRO A 401 -8.61 -8.67 7.82
CA PRO A 401 -8.45 -9.15 6.46
C PRO A 401 -8.65 -10.67 6.38
N GLU A 402 -8.33 -11.43 7.43
CA GLU A 402 -8.55 -12.88 7.49
C GLU A 402 -10.05 -13.17 7.52
N TYR A 403 -10.78 -12.45 8.37
CA TYR A 403 -12.23 -12.58 8.46
C TYR A 403 -12.92 -12.17 7.14
N ASP A 404 -12.51 -11.05 6.54
CA ASP A 404 -13.01 -10.62 5.22
C ASP A 404 -12.78 -11.69 4.15
N TRP A 405 -11.56 -12.26 4.09
CA TRP A 405 -11.22 -13.31 3.14
C TRP A 405 -12.06 -14.58 3.34
N LYS A 406 -12.24 -15.03 4.60
CA LYS A 406 -13.09 -16.19 4.94
C LYS A 406 -14.53 -15.96 4.46
N LEU A 407 -15.10 -14.80 4.76
CA LEU A 407 -16.46 -14.43 4.37
C LEU A 407 -16.63 -14.45 2.84
N ARG A 408 -15.65 -13.92 2.09
CA ARG A 408 -15.69 -13.89 0.62
C ARG A 408 -15.53 -15.28 0.01
N THR A 409 -14.64 -16.10 0.56
CA THR A 409 -14.43 -17.47 0.11
C THR A 409 -15.66 -18.34 0.36
N GLU A 410 -16.30 -18.21 1.51
CA GLU A 410 -17.55 -18.91 1.82
C GLU A 410 -18.71 -18.48 0.91
N ARG A 411 -18.86 -17.16 0.65
CA ARG A 411 -19.86 -16.65 -0.29
C ARG A 411 -19.67 -17.21 -1.70
N ALA A 412 -18.42 -17.26 -2.19
CA ALA A 412 -18.11 -17.84 -3.49
C ALA A 412 -18.47 -19.34 -3.57
N LYS A 413 -18.14 -20.12 -2.54
CA LYS A 413 -18.54 -21.53 -2.43
C LYS A 413 -20.06 -21.69 -2.42
N ASN A 414 -20.77 -20.89 -1.64
CA ASN A 414 -22.24 -20.96 -1.53
C ASN A 414 -22.97 -20.53 -2.81
N MET A 415 -22.39 -19.63 -3.62
CA MET A 415 -22.94 -19.29 -4.93
C MET A 415 -22.88 -20.46 -5.92
N THR A 416 -21.95 -21.40 -5.74
CA THR A 416 -21.87 -22.63 -6.56
C THR A 416 -22.84 -23.74 -6.11
N THR A 417 -23.38 -23.67 -4.90
CA THR A 417 -24.36 -24.63 -4.36
C THR A 417 -25.73 -23.96 -4.21
N THR A 418 -26.54 -24.02 -5.25
CA THR A 418 -27.89 -23.42 -5.31
C THR A 418 -28.92 -24.19 -4.46
N SER A 419 -28.67 -24.41 -3.16
CA SER A 419 -29.72 -24.81 -2.21
C SER A 419 -29.22 -24.72 -0.76
N MET A 420 -29.40 -23.58 -0.10
CA MET A 420 -29.62 -23.45 1.37
C MET A 420 -29.84 -21.98 1.77
N ARG A 421 -30.42 -21.18 0.86
CA ARG A 421 -30.70 -19.75 1.05
C ARG A 421 -32.03 -19.60 1.79
N LYS A 422 -32.06 -19.91 3.09
CA LYS A 422 -33.07 -19.39 4.05
C LYS A 422 -32.86 -19.79 5.52
N ARG A 423 -31.90 -20.66 5.87
CA ARG A 423 -31.77 -21.17 7.26
C ARG A 423 -30.61 -20.61 8.09
N LYS A 424 -29.65 -19.87 7.50
CA LYS A 424 -28.46 -19.36 8.21
C LYS A 424 -28.35 -17.82 8.25
N GLN A 425 -29.44 -17.10 7.97
CA GLN A 425 -29.48 -15.62 8.00
C GLN A 425 -29.85 -15.06 9.38
N ARG A 426 -29.90 -15.90 10.43
CA ARG A 426 -30.23 -15.51 11.80
C ARG A 426 -29.21 -15.98 12.85
N LEU A 427 -28.10 -16.58 12.43
CA LEU A 427 -27.03 -16.95 13.35
C LEU A 427 -25.89 -15.94 13.16
N ASN A 428 -25.69 -15.14 14.20
CA ASN A 428 -24.55 -14.27 14.49
C ASN A 428 -24.56 -12.87 13.84
N GLU A 429 -25.58 -12.04 14.11
CA GLU A 429 -25.44 -10.58 13.92
C GLU A 429 -24.74 -9.90 15.13
N GLU A 430 -24.83 -10.48 16.33
CA GLU A 430 -24.21 -9.93 17.55
C GLU A 430 -22.74 -10.36 17.71
N ASP A 431 -22.39 -11.63 17.47
CA ASP A 431 -20.99 -12.11 17.56
C ASP A 431 -20.08 -11.60 16.42
N VAL A 432 -20.66 -11.11 15.31
CA VAL A 432 -19.91 -10.73 14.09
C VAL A 432 -19.36 -9.30 14.15
N LYS A 433 -19.95 -8.41 14.94
CA LYS A 433 -19.51 -7.00 15.01
C LYS A 433 -18.22 -6.79 15.81
N VAL A 434 -18.00 -7.57 16.86
CA VAL A 434 -16.86 -7.36 17.79
C VAL A 434 -15.55 -7.93 17.23
N THR A 435 -15.61 -8.86 16.27
CA THR A 435 -14.44 -9.58 15.72
C THR A 435 -14.12 -9.26 14.26
N SER A 436 -14.86 -8.36 13.61
CA SER A 436 -14.63 -8.03 12.20
C SER A 436 -13.70 -6.83 11.99
N THR A 437 -13.34 -6.09 13.03
CA THR A 437 -12.51 -4.88 12.93
C THR A 437 -11.13 -5.12 13.52
N MET A 438 -10.09 -4.82 12.73
CA MET A 438 -8.70 -5.01 13.12
C MET A 438 -8.00 -3.70 13.44
N PHE A 439 -8.25 -2.63 12.68
CA PHE A 439 -7.51 -1.37 12.82
C PHE A 439 -8.44 -0.17 13.03
N ALA A 440 -7.91 0.82 13.73
CA ALA A 440 -8.45 2.16 13.83
C ALA A 440 -7.45 3.14 13.21
N HIS A 441 -7.90 3.96 12.26
CA HIS A 441 -7.07 5.00 11.63
C HIS A 441 -7.70 6.39 11.90
N LEU A 442 -7.03 7.22 12.70
CA LEU A 442 -7.59 8.47 13.24
C LEU A 442 -7.18 9.71 12.42
N ASN A 443 -8.04 10.20 11.53
CA ASN A 443 -7.66 11.30 10.62
C ASN A 443 -7.70 12.71 11.26
N ARG A 444 -8.43 12.91 12.36
CA ARG A 444 -8.59 14.23 13.01
C ARG A 444 -8.09 14.29 14.45
N VAL A 445 -8.63 13.44 15.31
CA VAL A 445 -8.31 13.42 16.76
C VAL A 445 -7.12 12.50 16.95
N LYS A 446 -5.91 13.07 16.93
CA LYS A 446 -4.66 12.32 17.04
C LYS A 446 -4.13 12.46 18.45
N PHE A 447 -4.18 11.38 19.22
CA PHE A 447 -3.66 11.37 20.58
C PHE A 447 -2.13 11.41 20.55
N ASP A 448 -1.54 12.48 21.09
CA ASP A 448 -0.09 12.63 21.22
C ASP A 448 0.32 12.30 22.67
N MET A 449 1.02 11.18 22.86
CA MET A 449 1.45 10.72 24.18
C MET A 449 2.46 11.65 24.86
N THR A 450 3.14 12.51 24.11
CA THR A 450 4.14 13.45 24.64
C THR A 450 3.53 14.76 25.11
N HIS A 451 2.32 15.07 24.67
CA HIS A 451 1.56 16.25 25.08
C HIS A 451 0.06 15.92 25.22
N PRO A 452 -0.32 14.93 26.06
CA PRO A 452 -1.67 14.37 26.08
C PRO A 452 -2.75 15.38 26.49
N MET A 453 -2.38 16.47 27.19
CA MET A 453 -3.34 17.50 27.59
C MET A 453 -3.69 18.48 26.45
N GLN A 454 -2.84 18.64 25.44
CA GLN A 454 -3.10 19.58 24.32
C GLN A 454 -4.35 19.18 23.53
N ILE A 455 -4.61 17.87 23.39
CA ILE A 455 -5.79 17.38 22.68
C ILE A 455 -7.11 17.82 23.34
N LEU A 456 -7.10 18.06 24.65
CA LEU A 456 -8.26 18.48 25.41
C LEU A 456 -8.54 19.97 25.27
N GLU A 457 -7.49 20.79 25.14
CA GLU A 457 -7.60 22.23 24.88
C GLU A 457 -8.28 22.51 23.52
N ASP A 458 -8.07 21.62 22.54
CA ASP A 458 -8.55 21.78 21.17
C ASP A 458 -9.95 21.18 20.91
N LEU A 459 -10.42 20.22 21.72
CA LEU A 459 -11.56 19.36 21.33
C LEU A 459 -12.65 19.16 22.37
N ALA A 460 -12.44 19.48 23.65
CA ALA A 460 -13.41 19.18 24.71
C ALA A 460 -14.18 20.44 25.17
N PRO A 461 -15.36 20.75 24.63
CA PRO A 461 -16.28 21.65 25.32
C PRO A 461 -16.79 20.97 26.59
N GLU A 462 -16.82 21.69 27.71
CA GLU A 462 -17.58 21.23 28.88
C GLU A 462 -19.07 21.28 28.52
N HIS A 463 -19.80 20.19 28.79
CA HIS A 463 -21.26 20.23 28.68
C HIS A 463 -21.83 21.24 29.69
N PRO A 464 -23.01 21.83 29.42
CA PRO A 464 -23.67 22.74 30.38
C PRO A 464 -23.94 22.13 31.76
N ASP A 465 -23.91 20.79 31.86
CA ASP A 465 -24.10 20.02 33.09
C ASP A 465 -22.77 19.65 33.79
N GLY A 466 -21.63 20.14 33.28
CA GLY A 466 -20.30 19.91 33.84
C GLY A 466 -19.66 18.58 33.46
N ARG A 467 -20.29 17.76 32.60
CA ARG A 467 -19.65 16.56 32.05
C ARG A 467 -18.63 16.93 31.00
N ILE A 468 -17.54 16.17 30.95
CA ILE A 468 -16.52 16.31 29.91
C ILE A 468 -16.92 15.45 28.71
N THR A 469 -16.97 16.03 27.51
CA THR A 469 -17.21 15.29 26.28
C THR A 469 -16.07 14.31 26.02
N ARG A 470 -16.43 13.08 25.64
CA ARG A 470 -15.50 12.02 25.25
C ARG A 470 -14.85 12.34 23.89
N LEU A 471 -13.60 11.93 23.67
CA LEU A 471 -12.83 12.26 22.45
C LEU A 471 -13.52 11.84 21.14
N TRP A 472 -14.31 10.76 21.15
CA TRP A 472 -15.06 10.27 19.99
C TRP A 472 -16.59 10.37 20.17
N GLY A 473 -17.03 11.27 21.05
CA GLY A 473 -18.44 11.53 21.33
C GLY A 473 -19.02 10.63 22.42
N ASP A 474 -20.19 11.02 22.91
CA ASP A 474 -20.77 10.45 24.14
C ASP A 474 -21.45 9.08 23.94
N ASP A 475 -21.54 8.59 22.70
CA ASP A 475 -22.03 7.24 22.39
C ASP A 475 -20.92 6.20 22.58
N ILE A 476 -20.48 6.07 23.84
CA ILE A 476 -19.41 5.17 24.28
C ILE A 476 -19.73 3.72 23.88
N GLY A 477 -21.02 3.33 23.87
CA GLY A 477 -21.48 2.01 23.47
C GLY A 477 -21.04 1.66 22.05
N LYS A 478 -21.27 2.54 21.07
CA LYS A 478 -20.88 2.29 19.67
C LYS A 478 -19.37 2.04 19.50
N VAL A 479 -18.54 2.86 20.14
CA VAL A 479 -17.07 2.70 20.03
C VAL A 479 -16.63 1.43 20.75
N SER A 480 -17.16 1.18 21.95
CA SER A 480 -16.79 0.03 22.77
C SER A 480 -17.27 -1.30 22.18
N ASP A 481 -18.42 -1.33 21.51
CA ASP A 481 -18.94 -2.52 20.85
C ASP A 481 -18.04 -2.95 19.68
N ILE A 482 -17.51 -2.01 18.91
CA ILE A 482 -16.60 -2.30 17.80
C ILE A 482 -15.20 -2.62 18.31
N ALA A 483 -14.67 -1.79 19.22
CA ALA A 483 -13.36 -1.99 19.80
C ALA A 483 -13.32 -3.18 20.76
N GLY A 484 -14.44 -3.68 21.27
CA GLY A 484 -14.50 -4.73 22.29
C GLY A 484 -14.09 -4.29 23.70
N TYR A 485 -13.75 -3.01 23.89
CA TYR A 485 -13.37 -2.38 25.16
C TYR A 485 -13.50 -0.85 25.03
N ASP A 486 -13.48 -0.13 26.14
CA ASP A 486 -13.45 1.34 26.12
C ASP A 486 -12.09 1.83 25.59
N LEU A 487 -12.05 2.12 24.28
CA LEU A 487 -10.83 2.48 23.55
C LEU A 487 -10.16 3.74 24.10
N GLU A 488 -10.95 4.76 24.45
CA GLU A 488 -10.44 6.01 24.97
C GLU A 488 -9.84 5.83 26.34
N LYS A 489 -10.54 5.08 27.19
CA LYS A 489 -10.03 4.73 28.51
C LYS A 489 -8.70 3.99 28.42
N ALA A 490 -8.58 3.01 27.51
CA ALA A 490 -7.34 2.28 27.30
C ALA A 490 -6.19 3.21 26.88
N ILE A 491 -6.42 4.14 25.94
CA ILE A 491 -5.41 5.12 25.50
C ILE A 491 -4.97 6.01 26.66
N TRP A 492 -5.90 6.52 27.47
CA TRP A 492 -5.56 7.31 28.65
C TRP A 492 -4.83 6.50 29.73
N GLU A 493 -5.16 5.21 29.90
CA GLU A 493 -4.43 4.32 30.81
C GLU A 493 -2.98 4.11 30.36
N GLU A 494 -2.74 3.88 29.07
CA GLU A 494 -1.37 3.81 28.53
C GLU A 494 -0.65 5.16 28.67
N ALA A 495 -1.33 6.28 28.42
CA ALA A 495 -0.78 7.62 28.61
C ALA A 495 -0.35 7.85 30.07
N MET A 496 -1.15 7.42 31.05
CA MET A 496 -0.80 7.49 32.47
C MET A 496 0.41 6.60 32.79
N LYS A 497 0.48 5.37 32.28
CA LYS A 497 1.62 4.48 32.53
C LYS A 497 2.94 5.11 32.08
N VAL A 498 2.95 5.75 30.91
CA VAL A 498 4.16 6.37 30.36
C VAL A 498 4.50 7.68 31.07
N ASN A 499 3.53 8.58 31.23
CA ASN A 499 3.80 9.95 31.72
C ASN A 499 3.86 10.05 33.25
N CYS A 500 3.26 9.12 33.99
CA CYS A 500 3.24 9.15 35.46
C CYS A 500 4.27 8.22 36.12
N ALA A 501 5.05 7.44 35.35
CA ALA A 501 6.07 6.55 35.90
C ALA A 501 7.34 7.28 36.39
N ARG A 502 7.61 8.49 35.86
CA ARG A 502 8.73 9.35 36.25
C ARG A 502 8.16 10.67 36.77
N GLU A 503 8.04 10.80 38.10
CA GLU A 503 7.67 11.93 39.00
C GLU A 503 7.48 13.40 38.48
N LEU A 504 7.05 13.67 37.24
CA LEU A 504 6.65 15.00 36.79
C LEU A 504 5.21 15.26 37.29
N MET A 505 5.14 15.87 38.47
CA MET A 505 3.92 15.94 39.30
C MET A 505 2.76 16.74 38.70
N GLU A 506 2.97 17.74 37.83
CA GLU A 506 1.86 18.61 37.42
C GLU A 506 1.06 18.05 36.24
N GLU A 507 1.72 17.58 35.19
CA GLU A 507 1.05 17.04 34.00
C GLU A 507 0.36 15.72 34.32
N CYS A 508 1.01 14.83 35.07
CA CYS A 508 0.40 13.61 35.56
C CYS A 508 -0.86 13.88 36.42
N ASN A 509 -0.85 14.93 37.26
CA ASN A 509 -2.03 15.30 38.05
C ASN A 509 -3.19 15.78 37.16
N LYS A 510 -2.91 16.53 36.09
CA LYS A 510 -3.93 16.96 35.11
C LYS A 510 -4.53 15.76 34.38
N ILE A 511 -3.69 14.84 33.91
CA ILE A 511 -4.11 13.59 33.27
C ILE A 511 -4.99 12.77 34.23
N ARG A 512 -4.54 12.56 35.47
CA ARG A 512 -5.29 11.79 36.49
C ARG A 512 -6.63 12.44 36.80
N LYS A 513 -6.66 13.77 36.99
CA LYS A 513 -7.90 14.51 37.27
C LYS A 513 -8.89 14.36 36.12
N TYR A 514 -8.45 14.51 34.88
CA TYR A 514 -9.28 14.26 33.71
C TYR A 514 -9.77 12.81 33.68
N TYR A 515 -8.87 11.84 33.86
CA TYR A 515 -9.20 10.43 33.82
C TYR A 515 -10.24 10.06 34.88
N GLU A 516 -10.07 10.53 36.12
CA GLU A 516 -11.03 10.28 37.20
C GLU A 516 -12.37 10.97 36.96
N ALA A 517 -12.39 12.18 36.39
CA ALA A 517 -13.64 12.88 36.08
C ALA A 517 -14.41 12.24 34.91
N THR A 518 -13.72 11.58 33.98
CA THR A 518 -14.29 11.06 32.73
C THR A 518 -14.64 9.56 32.81
N PHE A 519 -13.88 8.76 33.56
CA PHE A 519 -13.96 7.28 33.53
C PHE A 519 -14.30 6.61 34.88
N ARG A 520 -14.44 7.37 35.97
CA ARG A 520 -14.88 6.88 37.29
C ARG A 520 -16.16 7.57 37.71
#